data_AF-A0AAU5Z7Z1-F1
#
_entry.id   AF-A0AAU5Z7Z1-F1
#
_cell.length_a   1.000
_cell.length_b   1.000
_cell.length_c   1.000
_cell.angle_alpha   90.00
_cell.angle_beta   90.00
_cell.angle_gamma   90.00
#
_symmetry.space_group_name_H-M   'P 1'
#
loop_
_entity.id
_entity.type
_entity.pdbx_description
1 polymer ?
#
loop_
_entity_poly.entity_id
_entity_poly.type
_entity_poly.pdbx_seq_one_letter_code
_entity_poly.pdbx_strand_id
1 'polypeptide(L)' 'MTTAELAGTERRVRVWFGEHVIVDHVCEPASAARFERAMQQRFASLRVTNEPARFLSSGGAG' A
#
# COMPACT_ATOMS: atom_id res chain seq x y z
N MET A 1 -0.31 -24.85 11.06
CA MET A 1 0.57 -23.75 10.63
C MET A 1 0.03 -22.47 11.24
N THR A 2 0.80 -21.88 12.14
CA THR A 2 0.35 -20.97 13.20
C THR A 2 0.35 -19.51 12.72
N THR A 3 -0.75 -18.81 12.94
CA THR A 3 -1.11 -17.45 12.48
C THR A 3 -0.25 -16.29 13.05
N ALA A 4 0.95 -16.56 13.57
CA ALA A 4 1.77 -15.54 14.24
C ALA A 4 3.06 -15.13 13.47
N GLU A 5 3.32 -15.70 12.29
CA GLU A 5 4.59 -15.45 11.56
C GLU A 5 4.43 -14.86 10.14
N LEU A 6 3.22 -14.48 9.72
CA LEU A 6 3.02 -13.66 8.51
C LEU A 6 3.24 -12.19 8.85
N ALA A 7 4.51 -11.80 8.94
CA ALA A 7 4.90 -10.40 8.89
C ALA A 7 4.49 -9.81 7.53
N GLY A 8 3.27 -9.25 7.46
CA GLY A 8 2.83 -8.22 6.50
C GLY A 8 3.01 -8.55 5.02
N THR A 9 2.35 -9.58 4.50
CA THR A 9 2.33 -9.86 3.06
C THR A 9 1.48 -8.88 2.26
N GLU A 10 0.54 -8.18 2.89
CA GLU A 10 -0.33 -7.24 2.21
C GLU A 10 0.32 -5.88 1.99
N ARG A 11 -0.03 -5.25 0.87
CA ARG A 11 0.41 -3.93 0.45
C ARG A 11 -0.77 -2.99 0.41
N ARG A 12 -0.58 -1.76 0.88
CA ARG A 12 -1.54 -0.66 0.81
C ARG A 12 -1.15 0.25 -0.34
N VAL A 13 -1.99 0.30 -1.36
CA VAL A 13 -1.87 1.24 -2.47
C VAL A 13 -2.81 2.40 -2.23
N ARG A 14 -2.29 3.63 -2.23
CA ARG A 14 -3.09 4.86 -2.11
C ARG A 14 -2.90 5.72 -3.35
N VAL A 15 -3.99 6.25 -3.87
CA VAL A 15 -4.00 7.23 -4.96
C VAL A 15 -4.43 8.58 -4.39
N TRP A 16 -3.69 9.62 -4.73
CA TRP A 16 -3.81 10.93 -4.13
C TRP A 16 -4.19 11.98 -5.18
N PHE A 17 -5.16 12.83 -4.85
CA PHE A 17 -5.47 14.07 -5.54
C PHE A 17 -5.03 15.24 -4.64
N GLY A 18 -3.85 15.79 -4.89
CA GLY A 18 -3.20 16.70 -3.95
C GLY A 18 -2.94 15.99 -2.61
N GLU A 19 -3.48 16.55 -1.53
CA GLU A 19 -3.36 15.99 -0.18
C GLU A 19 -4.45 14.97 0.16
N HIS A 20 -5.47 14.84 -0.70
CA HIS A 20 -6.62 13.97 -0.44
C HIS A 20 -6.43 12.57 -1.03
N VAL A 21 -6.67 11.53 -0.22
CA VAL A 21 -6.71 10.14 -0.70
C VAL A 21 -8.06 9.90 -1.37
N ILE A 22 -8.03 9.48 -2.64
CA ILE A 22 -9.24 9.14 -3.42
C ILE A 22 -9.44 7.64 -3.59
N VAL A 23 -8.35 6.86 -3.46
CA VAL A 23 -8.39 5.40 -3.42
C VAL A 23 -7.45 4.93 -2.33
N ASP A 24 -7.94 4.00 -1.51
CA ASP A 24 -7.17 3.29 -0.49
C ASP A 24 -7.46 1.80 -0.60
N HIS A 25 -6.48 1.03 -1.03
CA HIS A 25 -6.66 -0.37 -1.38
C HIS A 25 -5.57 -1.24 -0.78
N VAL A 26 -5.96 -2.23 0.02
CA VAL A 26 -5.06 -3.24 0.59
C VAL A 26 -5.25 -4.55 -0.16
N CYS A 27 -4.15 -5.11 -0.67
CA CYS A 27 -4.16 -6.38 -1.39
C CYS A 27 -2.77 -7.04 -1.41
N GLU A 28 -2.70 -8.23 -1.99
CA GLU A 28 -1.44 -8.96 -2.14
C GLU A 28 -0.43 -8.24 -3.06
N PRO A 29 0.88 -8.49 -2.94
CA PRO A 29 1.92 -7.68 -3.58
C PRO A 29 1.84 -7.61 -5.10
N ALA A 30 1.55 -8.73 -5.75
CA ALA A 30 1.43 -8.79 -7.21
C ALA A 30 0.23 -7.95 -7.72
N SER A 31 -0.89 -8.01 -7.00
CA SER A 31 -2.09 -7.21 -7.29
C SER A 31 -1.83 -5.73 -7.05
N ALA A 32 -1.14 -5.38 -5.95
CA ALA A 32 -0.77 -4.01 -5.63
C ALA A 32 0.12 -3.38 -6.70
N ALA A 33 1.17 -4.09 -7.15
CA ALA A 33 2.06 -3.63 -8.22
C ALA A 33 1.32 -3.44 -9.55
N ARG A 34 0.38 -4.34 -9.88
CA ARG A 34 -0.47 -4.21 -11.07
C ARG A 34 -1.38 -2.99 -10.99
N PHE A 35 -2.00 -2.77 -9.82
CA PHE A 35 -2.89 -1.64 -9.59
C PHE A 35 -2.13 -0.31 -9.70
N GLU A 36 -0.97 -0.22 -9.06
CA GLU A 36 -0.08 0.95 -9.12
C GLU A 36 0.28 1.30 -10.57
N ARG A 37 0.76 0.34 -11.36
CA ARG A 37 1.11 0.57 -12.77
C ARG A 37 -0.09 1.02 -13.59
N ALA A 38 -1.26 0.41 -13.39
CA ALA A 38 -2.46 0.80 -14.12
C ALA A 38 -2.90 2.24 -13.81
N MET A 39 -2.78 2.66 -12.54
CA MET A 39 -3.09 4.03 -12.13
C MET A 39 -2.07 5.04 -12.66
N GLN A 40 -0.77 4.75 -12.54
CA GLN A 40 0.30 5.60 -13.07
C GLN A 40 0.21 5.80 -14.59
N GLN A 41 -0.20 4.77 -15.34
CA GLN A 41 -0.39 4.84 -16.79
C GLN A 41 -1.59 5.70 -17.20
N ARG A 42 -2.71 5.61 -16.47
CA ARG A 42 -3.95 6.32 -16.82
C ARG A 42 -3.97 7.75 -16.30
N PHE A 43 -3.30 8.01 -15.19
CA PHE A 43 -3.33 9.28 -14.48
C PHE A 43 -1.92 9.72 -14.11
N ALA A 44 -1.13 10.09 -15.13
CA ALA A 44 0.29 10.44 -14.96
C ALA A 44 0.56 11.59 -13.96
N SER A 45 -0.43 12.43 -13.67
CA SER A 45 -0.33 13.52 -12.70
C SER A 45 -0.67 13.12 -11.25
N LEU A 46 -1.29 11.96 -11.02
CA LEU A 46 -1.68 11.54 -9.68
C LEU A 46 -0.52 10.83 -8.98
N ARG A 47 -0.27 11.21 -7.73
CA ARG A 47 0.65 10.46 -6.88
C ARG A 47 0.00 9.13 -6.51
N VAL A 48 0.76 8.06 -6.68
CA VAL A 48 0.38 6.70 -6.25
C VAL A 48 1.47 6.20 -5.31
N THR A 49 1.10 5.70 -4.13
CA THR A 49 2.02 5.12 -3.15
C THR A 49 1.68 3.66 -2.95
N ASN A 50 2.69 2.78 -2.87
CA ASN A 50 2.53 1.35 -2.62
C ASN A 50 3.45 0.98 -1.45
N GLU A 51 2.87 0.77 -0.27
CA GLU A 51 3.58 0.58 1.00
C GLU A 51 3.16 -0.73 1.66
N PRO A 52 3.97 -1.32 2.55
CA PRO A 52 3.50 -2.42 3.41
C PRO A 52 2.24 -2.01 4.19
N ALA A 53 1.18 -2.83 4.15
CA ALA A 53 -0.09 -2.50 4.80
C ALA A 53 0.02 -2.56 6.33
N ARG A 54 0.88 -3.45 6.84
CA ARG A 54 1.22 -3.52 8.25
C ARG A 54 2.53 -2.76 8.48
N PHE A 55 2.42 -1.54 9.00
CA PHE A 55 3.52 -0.98 9.77
C PHE A 55 3.60 -1.79 11.06
N LEU A 56 4.63 -2.62 11.22
CA LEU A 56 5.05 -2.97 12.57
C LEU A 56 5.53 -1.65 13.17
N SER A 57 4.78 -1.16 14.16
CA SER A 57 5.15 -0.01 14.97
C SER A 57 6.63 -0.16 15.33
N SER A 58 7.48 0.77 14.90
CA SER A 58 8.78 0.93 15.54
C SER A 58 8.49 1.14 17.01
N GLY A 59 8.90 0.20 17.85
CA GLY A 59 8.55 0.16 19.26
C GLY A 59 8.81 1.50 19.94
N GLY A 60 7.83 1.97 20.70
CA GLY A 60 8.11 2.84 21.81
C GLY A 60 8.74 2.01 22.92
N ALA A 61 9.98 2.32 23.28
CA ALA A 61 10.57 2.11 24.61
C ALA A 61 11.95 2.78 24.64
N GLY A 62 12.09 3.81 25.47
CA GLY A 62 13.35 4.53 25.73
C GLY A 62 13.08 5.97 26.14
#